data_AF-A0A350G387-F1
#
_entry.id   AF-A0A350G387-F1
#
_cell.length_a   1.000
_cell.length_b   1.000
_cell.length_c   1.000
_cell.angle_alpha   90.00
_cell.angle_beta   90.00
_cell.angle_gamma   90.00
#
_symmetry.space_group_name_H-M   'P 1'
#
loop_
_entity.id
_entity.type
_entity.pdbx_description
1 polymer ?
#
loop_
_entity_poly.entity_id
_entity_poly.type
_entity_poly.pdbx_seq_one_letter_code
_entity_poly.pdbx_strand_id
1 'polypeptide(L)'
;MIKSRKLQYADRVALQQADQAIRKDVLRALVEIITNSNDSYSRLEDAGGHASGEIIIDVWRKRRNSVIRVRDFAEGMNDVHMDKVVGTYGEATSGLKEDKHVRGMWGRGLKDAIFGLGYGYVNSVKDNQLYRSSLLLKDGVPTFNLDDPIPITDKDRDKHGIPENNGTEIEIIVSRDDVKMPQFDNMRNYLQRHYELRTIMGNPSRMIILRNLTGVDKVKHEYVLSYKPPKGEMVLDERFNIEGFPADARLQVLRSKIQLSTRGEEGDYADGGLLVISQSTVIALTMLKFENDPYASFFYGSLECDYLHDLLKNDEPVLTATRDGINWTHPFAKVLKQAVEDRIDPLVQVEREHAMQDEQMKLDKRLRKKLDKTLRELNVIASSELKERSDGSSSGQGIEPPPSGLGFVPERIFVQTGQTATLTLHVQLNDIVQDGVTVFVVSDNPEVDVLTPKVFVKALKGNPNVGISKVRVEGKQVGNEGVVTAYLSDQKTEAVVQVRSRKEAIDDTQPRKHHGLFTDIRFDDRMDPRQRVYLDRVNSTIVVATAAPSVKLYLDSQNRLDTTVQGQVLLAELITEAVCREIARHGVESGRFLAPEGSEADAIQSHFIRLQNRYAHMIHDVIVTKDSRE
;
A
#
# COMPACT_ATOMS: atom_id res chain seq x y z
N MET A 1 30.21 -51.55 23.84
CA MET A 1 28.97 -51.18 23.12
C MET A 1 28.51 -49.83 23.64
N ILE A 2 28.62 -48.78 22.82
CA ILE A 2 28.05 -47.47 23.16
C ILE A 2 26.57 -47.54 22.78
N LYS A 3 25.67 -47.49 23.78
CA LYS A 3 24.22 -47.44 23.54
C LYS A 3 23.85 -46.02 23.09
N SER A 4 23.65 -45.83 21.79
CA SER A 4 22.98 -44.65 21.25
C SER A 4 21.47 -44.76 21.51
N ARG A 5 20.89 -43.76 22.16
CA ARG A 5 19.42 -43.62 22.30
C ARG A 5 18.95 -42.43 21.46
N LYS A 6 17.78 -42.53 20.85
CA LYS A 6 17.12 -41.40 20.17
C LYS A 6 16.85 -40.31 21.22
N LEU A 7 17.17 -39.06 20.92
CA LEU A 7 16.79 -37.93 21.77
C LEU A 7 15.25 -37.87 21.83
N GLN A 8 14.69 -37.83 23.03
CA GLN A 8 13.25 -37.64 23.21
C GLN A 8 12.96 -36.14 23.12
N TYR A 9 12.09 -35.77 22.17
CA TYR A 9 11.59 -34.40 22.06
C TYR A 9 10.64 -34.13 23.23
N ALA A 10 10.85 -33.02 23.93
CA ALA A 10 9.94 -32.58 24.98
C ALA A 10 8.72 -31.88 24.35
N ASP A 11 7.53 -32.10 24.90
CA ASP A 11 6.25 -31.53 24.42
C ASP A 11 6.28 -29.99 24.34
N ARG A 12 7.14 -29.34 25.14
CA ARG A 12 7.37 -27.89 25.11
C ARG A 12 7.96 -27.38 23.79
N VAL A 13 8.62 -28.24 23.01
CA VAL A 13 9.24 -27.84 21.74
C VAL A 13 8.19 -27.54 20.66
N ALA A 14 7.09 -28.29 20.62
CA ALA A 14 6.00 -28.04 19.68
C ALA A 14 5.35 -26.66 19.90
N LEU A 15 5.12 -26.28 21.16
CA LEU A 15 4.60 -24.94 21.48
C LEU A 15 5.60 -23.82 21.17
N GLN A 16 6.89 -24.05 21.42
CA GLN A 16 7.91 -23.08 21.04
C GLN A 16 8.01 -22.91 19.53
N GLN A 17 7.87 -23.99 18.77
CA GLN A 17 7.83 -23.95 17.30
C GLN A 17 6.61 -23.18 16.81
N ALA A 18 5.42 -23.49 17.33
CA ALA A 18 4.20 -22.76 17.00
C ALA A 18 4.30 -21.26 17.33
N ASP A 19 4.86 -20.92 18.49
CA ASP A 19 5.09 -19.52 18.90
C ASP A 19 6.09 -18.80 17.98
N GLN A 20 7.18 -19.46 17.58
CA GLN A 20 8.18 -18.88 16.67
C GLN A 20 7.64 -18.70 15.23
N ALA A 21 6.81 -19.66 14.80
CA ALA A 21 6.18 -19.68 13.49
C ALA A 21 5.12 -18.56 13.36
N ILE A 22 4.11 -18.56 14.23
CA ILE A 22 2.98 -17.64 14.15
C ILE A 22 3.30 -16.28 14.77
N ARG A 23 4.25 -16.21 15.70
CA ARG A 23 4.66 -14.97 16.40
C ARG A 23 3.48 -14.20 17.00
N LYS A 24 2.46 -14.94 17.47
CA LYS A 24 1.24 -14.38 18.08
C LYS A 24 0.43 -13.49 17.12
N ASP A 25 0.60 -13.69 15.81
CA ASP A 25 -0.05 -12.91 14.76
C ASP A 25 -1.17 -13.71 14.09
N VAL A 26 -2.39 -13.21 14.22
CA VAL A 26 -3.59 -13.79 13.61
C VAL A 26 -3.49 -13.84 12.09
N LEU A 27 -2.85 -12.84 11.46
CA LEU A 27 -2.73 -12.76 10.01
C LEU A 27 -1.84 -13.89 9.48
N ARG A 28 -0.74 -14.19 10.17
CA ARG A 28 0.16 -15.29 9.82
C ARG A 28 -0.54 -16.65 9.86
N ALA A 29 -1.39 -16.87 10.87
CA ALA A 29 -2.19 -18.09 10.96
C ALA A 29 -3.24 -18.17 9.84
N LEU A 30 -3.92 -17.06 9.53
CA LEU A 30 -4.91 -17.01 8.45
C LEU A 30 -4.27 -17.26 7.08
N VAL A 31 -3.13 -16.64 6.80
CA VAL A 31 -2.39 -16.87 5.54
C VAL A 31 -2.10 -18.36 5.36
N GLU A 32 -1.60 -19.01 6.41
CA GLU A 32 -1.31 -20.45 6.37
C GLU A 32 -2.56 -21.29 6.06
N ILE A 33 -3.68 -21.01 6.72
CA ILE A 33 -4.91 -21.77 6.50
C ILE A 33 -5.48 -21.53 5.09
N ILE A 34 -5.51 -20.28 4.62
CA ILE A 34 -5.95 -19.93 3.27
C ILE A 34 -5.12 -20.66 2.23
N THR A 35 -3.81 -20.74 2.44
CA THR A 35 -2.91 -21.40 1.51
C THR A 35 -3.09 -22.92 1.51
N ASN A 36 -3.37 -23.54 2.66
CA ASN A 36 -3.72 -24.96 2.74
C ASN A 36 -5.03 -25.26 1.98
N SER A 37 -6.03 -24.39 2.09
CA SER A 37 -7.26 -24.48 1.28
C SER A 37 -6.97 -24.34 -0.22
N ASN A 38 -6.12 -23.40 -0.63
CA ASN A 38 -5.69 -23.27 -2.03
C ASN A 38 -5.00 -24.53 -2.56
N ASP A 39 -4.14 -25.16 -1.76
CA ASP A 39 -3.45 -26.40 -2.15
C ASP A 39 -4.44 -27.57 -2.29
N SER A 40 -5.43 -27.63 -1.39
CA SER A 40 -6.54 -28.59 -1.45
C SER A 40 -7.32 -28.46 -2.76
N TYR A 41 -7.66 -27.23 -3.16
CA TYR A 41 -8.27 -26.98 -4.47
C TYR A 41 -7.35 -27.35 -5.64
N SER A 42 -6.06 -27.02 -5.55
CA SER A 42 -5.11 -27.31 -6.63
C SER A 42 -4.97 -28.81 -6.85
N ARG A 43 -4.94 -29.64 -5.78
CA ARG A 43 -4.97 -31.10 -5.88
C ARG A 43 -6.27 -31.63 -6.50
N LEU A 44 -7.40 -31.06 -6.12
CA LEU A 44 -8.70 -31.43 -6.69
C LEU A 44 -8.75 -31.13 -8.19
N GLU A 45 -8.24 -29.97 -8.61
CA GLU A 45 -8.18 -29.55 -10.02
C GLU A 45 -7.21 -30.41 -10.83
N ASP A 46 -6.03 -30.72 -10.28
CA ASP A 46 -5.04 -31.63 -10.89
C ASP A 46 -5.60 -33.04 -11.12
N ALA A 47 -6.48 -33.49 -10.22
CA ALA A 47 -7.20 -34.75 -10.35
C ALA A 47 -8.37 -34.69 -11.36
N GLY A 48 -8.59 -33.53 -12.00
CA GLY A 48 -9.68 -33.30 -12.95
C GLY A 48 -11.04 -33.04 -12.31
N GLY A 49 -11.08 -32.78 -11.00
CA GLY A 49 -12.30 -32.45 -10.27
C GLY A 49 -12.80 -31.03 -10.55
N HIS A 50 -14.10 -30.81 -10.39
CA HIS A 50 -14.68 -29.46 -10.41
C HIS A 50 -14.50 -28.80 -9.03
N ALA A 51 -13.90 -27.62 -9.02
CA ALA A 51 -13.65 -26.83 -7.83
C ALA A 51 -14.46 -25.52 -7.86
N SER A 52 -15.06 -25.12 -6.74
CA SER A 52 -15.63 -23.79 -6.59
C SER A 52 -14.56 -22.71 -6.41
N GLY A 53 -13.41 -23.09 -5.82
CA GLY A 53 -12.33 -22.17 -5.49
C GLY A 53 -12.65 -21.22 -4.33
N GLU A 54 -13.78 -21.42 -3.65
CA GLU A 54 -14.25 -20.53 -2.59
C GLU A 54 -13.56 -20.82 -1.25
N ILE A 55 -13.03 -19.79 -0.60
CA ILE A 55 -12.43 -19.87 0.74
C ILE A 55 -13.12 -18.82 1.61
N ILE A 56 -13.89 -19.27 2.61
CA ILE A 56 -14.70 -18.40 3.47
C ILE A 56 -14.04 -18.27 4.84
N ILE A 57 -13.75 -17.04 5.25
CA ILE A 57 -13.15 -16.69 6.53
C ILE A 57 -14.19 -15.95 7.37
N ASP A 58 -14.71 -16.61 8.40
CA ASP A 58 -15.60 -16.01 9.37
C ASP A 58 -14.84 -15.55 10.60
N VAL A 59 -15.05 -14.28 10.97
CA VAL A 59 -14.42 -13.67 12.14
C VAL A 59 -15.47 -13.25 13.15
N TRP A 60 -15.51 -13.94 14.29
CA TRP A 60 -16.35 -13.57 15.42
C TRP A 60 -15.51 -13.01 16.58
N ARG A 61 -15.36 -11.69 16.59
CA ARG A 61 -14.57 -10.99 17.60
C ARG A 61 -15.32 -10.88 18.93
N LYS A 62 -14.72 -11.41 20.00
CA LYS A 62 -15.22 -11.37 21.37
C LYS A 62 -14.22 -10.68 22.29
N ARG A 63 -14.65 -10.34 23.52
CA ARG A 63 -13.75 -9.82 24.56
C ARG A 63 -12.65 -10.83 24.94
N ARG A 64 -12.99 -12.13 24.94
CA ARG A 64 -12.09 -13.27 25.11
C ARG A 64 -12.56 -14.40 24.21
N ASN A 65 -11.66 -15.30 23.84
CA ASN A 65 -11.98 -16.46 23.01
C ASN A 65 -12.68 -16.06 21.71
N SER A 66 -12.09 -15.08 21.00
CA SER A 66 -12.54 -14.75 19.64
C SER A 66 -12.45 -16.00 18.77
N VAL A 67 -13.38 -16.15 17.83
CA VAL A 67 -13.45 -17.33 16.98
C VAL A 67 -13.11 -16.93 15.56
N ILE A 68 -12.26 -17.73 14.93
CA ILE A 68 -11.95 -17.65 13.50
C ILE A 68 -12.36 -18.98 12.91
N ARG A 69 -13.14 -18.97 11.83
CA ARG A 69 -13.41 -20.16 11.03
C ARG A 69 -12.94 -19.93 9.61
N VAL A 70 -12.24 -20.89 9.04
CA VAL A 70 -11.90 -20.90 7.62
C VAL A 70 -12.47 -22.16 7.01
N ARG A 71 -13.17 -22.02 5.88
CA ARG A 71 -13.81 -23.13 5.18
C ARG A 71 -13.46 -23.14 3.72
N ASP A 72 -13.27 -24.34 3.20
CA ASP A 72 -13.19 -24.63 1.77
C ASP A 72 -14.12 -25.79 1.41
N PHE A 73 -14.34 -25.94 0.11
CA PHE A 73 -15.20 -26.93 -0.52
C PHE A 73 -14.38 -27.80 -1.48
N ALA A 74 -13.15 -28.13 -1.08
CA ALA A 74 -12.21 -28.90 -1.87
C ALA A 74 -12.35 -30.42 -1.60
N GLU A 75 -11.24 -31.16 -1.54
CA GLU A 75 -11.24 -32.63 -1.52
C GLU A 75 -11.75 -33.27 -0.21
N GLY A 76 -11.63 -32.55 0.92
CA GLY A 76 -11.87 -33.07 2.26
C GLY A 76 -10.87 -34.16 2.71
N MET A 77 -10.91 -34.51 4.00
CA MET A 77 -10.00 -35.48 4.62
C MET A 77 -10.81 -36.57 5.34
N ASN A 78 -10.38 -37.82 5.20
CA ASN A 78 -10.83 -38.91 6.06
C ASN A 78 -9.97 -39.02 7.32
N ASP A 79 -10.32 -39.93 8.22
CA ASP A 79 -9.62 -40.23 9.47
C ASP A 79 -8.14 -40.57 9.28
N VAL A 80 -7.82 -41.47 8.34
CA VAL A 80 -6.44 -41.88 8.04
C VAL A 80 -5.62 -40.69 7.54
N HIS A 81 -6.18 -39.89 6.63
CA HIS A 81 -5.51 -38.70 6.12
C HIS A 81 -5.34 -37.66 7.23
N MET A 82 -6.37 -37.42 8.04
CA MET A 82 -6.37 -36.44 9.12
C MET A 82 -5.37 -36.80 10.23
N ASP A 83 -5.30 -38.06 10.67
CA ASP A 83 -4.30 -38.51 11.63
C ASP A 83 -2.87 -38.28 11.11
N LYS A 84 -2.65 -38.59 9.82
CA LYS A 84 -1.36 -38.42 9.16
C LYS A 84 -0.94 -36.95 9.06
N VAL A 85 -1.81 -36.06 8.59
CA VAL A 85 -1.44 -34.65 8.31
C VAL A 85 -1.61 -33.73 9.52
N VAL A 86 -2.61 -34.00 10.37
CA VAL A 86 -2.88 -33.22 11.57
C VAL A 86 -2.21 -33.84 12.80
N GLY A 87 -2.31 -35.15 13.00
CA GLY A 87 -1.85 -35.83 14.22
C GLY A 87 -0.32 -35.93 14.40
N THR A 88 0.47 -36.03 13.33
CA THR A 88 1.93 -36.31 13.45
C THR A 88 2.80 -35.05 13.38
N TYR A 89 3.52 -34.67 14.45
CA TYR A 89 4.46 -33.53 14.45
C TYR A 89 5.87 -33.97 14.04
N GLY A 90 6.47 -33.31 13.05
CA GLY A 90 7.91 -33.44 12.75
C GLY A 90 8.36 -34.73 12.06
N GLU A 91 7.46 -35.64 11.67
CA GLU A 91 7.80 -36.71 10.74
C GLU A 91 7.54 -36.21 9.31
N ALA A 92 8.50 -36.45 8.41
CA ALA A 92 8.28 -36.27 6.98
C ALA A 92 7.23 -37.29 6.56
N THR A 93 5.96 -36.88 6.56
CA THR A 93 4.87 -37.81 6.31
C THR A 93 4.98 -38.27 4.87
N SER A 94 5.32 -39.54 4.68
CA SER A 94 5.71 -40.15 3.39
C SER A 94 4.71 -39.96 2.25
N GLY A 95 3.45 -39.63 2.54
CA GLY A 95 2.46 -39.25 1.52
C GLY A 95 2.60 -37.83 1.01
N LEU A 96 3.07 -36.89 1.84
CA LEU A 96 3.32 -35.49 1.44
C LEU A 96 4.47 -35.36 0.43
N LYS A 97 5.36 -36.36 0.35
CA LYS A 97 6.44 -36.43 -0.66
C LYS A 97 5.93 -36.87 -2.03
N GLU A 98 4.79 -37.57 -2.11
CA GLU A 98 4.19 -38.03 -3.36
C GLU A 98 3.24 -37.01 -3.97
N ASP A 99 2.59 -36.18 -3.13
CA ASP A 99 1.68 -35.12 -3.56
C ASP A 99 2.44 -33.94 -4.18
N LYS A 100 2.03 -33.55 -5.39
CA LYS A 100 2.71 -32.55 -6.22
C LYS A 100 2.69 -31.12 -5.65
N HIS A 101 1.88 -30.82 -4.64
CA HIS A 101 1.53 -29.44 -4.24
C HIS A 101 1.60 -29.18 -2.73
N VAL A 102 2.44 -29.89 -1.97
CA VAL A 102 2.37 -29.80 -0.50
C VAL A 102 3.24 -28.67 0.07
N ARG A 103 2.62 -27.53 0.36
CA ARG A 103 3.16 -26.42 1.15
C ARG A 103 3.58 -26.78 2.58
N GLY A 104 3.15 -27.91 3.13
CA GLY A 104 3.63 -28.46 4.41
C GLY A 104 5.16 -28.66 4.47
N MET A 105 5.82 -28.77 3.31
CA MET A 105 7.28 -28.76 3.18
C MET A 105 7.89 -27.35 3.19
N TRP A 106 7.09 -26.33 2.85
CA TRP A 106 7.49 -24.93 2.61
C TRP A 106 7.22 -23.98 3.77
N GLY A 107 6.26 -24.30 4.66
CA GLY A 107 5.72 -23.34 5.63
C GLY A 107 5.46 -23.90 7.03
N ARG A 108 4.74 -23.07 7.80
CA ARG A 108 4.29 -23.30 9.17
C ARG A 108 3.10 -24.25 9.12
N GLY A 109 3.00 -25.27 9.97
CA GLY A 109 1.91 -26.24 9.85
C GLY A 109 0.55 -25.64 10.27
N LEU A 110 -0.55 -26.25 9.81
CA LEU A 110 -1.90 -26.05 10.38
C LEU A 110 -1.89 -26.07 11.91
N LYS A 111 -1.07 -26.95 12.50
CA LYS A 111 -0.84 -27.05 13.94
C LYS A 111 -0.25 -25.79 14.54
N ASP A 112 0.76 -25.21 13.89
CA ASP A 112 1.39 -23.97 14.34
C ASP A 112 0.34 -22.86 14.36
N ALA A 113 -0.48 -22.75 13.31
CA ALA A 113 -1.58 -21.79 13.21
C ALA A 113 -2.59 -21.92 14.36
N ILE A 114 -2.98 -23.14 14.71
CA ILE A 114 -3.94 -23.40 15.80
C ILE A 114 -3.30 -23.12 17.17
N PHE A 115 -2.18 -23.78 17.50
CA PHE A 115 -1.55 -23.66 18.82
C PHE A 115 -0.90 -22.30 19.08
N GLY A 116 -0.47 -21.62 18.02
CA GLY A 116 0.06 -20.25 18.09
C GLY A 116 -1.00 -19.22 18.50
N LEU A 117 -2.29 -19.52 18.31
CA LEU A 117 -3.41 -18.65 18.68
C LEU A 117 -4.23 -19.16 19.88
N GLY A 118 -4.19 -20.46 20.15
CA GLY A 118 -4.92 -21.10 21.24
C GLY A 118 -5.14 -22.58 21.00
N TYR A 119 -6.39 -22.94 20.72
CA TYR A 119 -6.81 -24.30 20.40
C TYR A 119 -7.86 -24.29 19.29
N GLY A 120 -8.15 -25.43 18.70
CA GLY A 120 -9.03 -25.48 17.54
C GLY A 120 -9.50 -26.87 17.16
N TYR A 121 -10.33 -26.88 16.12
CA TYR A 121 -11.00 -28.05 15.60
C TYR A 121 -10.83 -28.10 14.09
N VAL A 122 -10.67 -29.31 13.56
CA VAL A 122 -10.69 -29.58 12.13
C VAL A 122 -11.88 -30.47 11.87
N ASN A 123 -12.86 -29.97 11.13
CA ASN A 123 -14.05 -30.71 10.72
C ASN A 123 -13.97 -30.88 9.21
N SER A 124 -14.01 -32.11 8.70
CA SER A 124 -13.95 -32.35 7.27
C SER A 124 -15.05 -33.29 6.82
N VAL A 125 -15.68 -32.92 5.72
CA VAL A 125 -16.68 -33.74 5.04
C VAL A 125 -16.00 -34.43 3.87
N LYS A 126 -16.07 -35.75 3.84
CA LYS A 126 -15.59 -36.54 2.70
C LYS A 126 -16.47 -37.77 2.51
N ASP A 127 -16.92 -37.99 1.28
CA ASP A 127 -17.70 -39.16 0.90
C ASP A 127 -18.94 -39.39 1.79
N ASN A 128 -19.66 -38.30 2.09
CA ASN A 128 -20.84 -38.24 2.98
C ASN A 128 -20.60 -38.63 4.45
N GLN A 129 -19.34 -38.60 4.90
CA GLN A 129 -18.96 -38.78 6.30
C GLN A 129 -18.37 -37.47 6.85
N LEU A 130 -18.61 -37.21 8.12
CA LEU A 130 -17.99 -36.15 8.90
C LEU A 130 -16.84 -36.73 9.74
N TYR A 131 -15.65 -36.20 9.50
CA TYR A 131 -14.43 -36.50 10.24
C TYR A 131 -14.05 -35.30 11.11
N ARG A 132 -13.77 -35.53 12.39
CA ARG A 132 -13.46 -34.44 13.34
C ARG A 132 -12.18 -34.76 14.10
N SER A 133 -11.30 -33.76 14.18
CA SER A 133 -10.22 -33.76 15.16
C SER A 133 -10.21 -32.48 16.00
N SER A 134 -9.64 -32.60 17.20
CA SER A 134 -9.44 -31.50 18.13
C SER A 134 -7.97 -31.36 18.48
N LEU A 135 -7.47 -30.12 18.44
CA LEU A 135 -6.13 -29.74 18.87
C LEU A 135 -6.27 -28.87 20.11
N LEU A 136 -6.02 -29.47 21.28
CA LEU A 136 -6.31 -28.89 22.59
C LEU A 136 -5.03 -28.78 23.44
N LEU A 137 -5.03 -27.83 24.39
CA LEU A 137 -4.01 -27.75 25.43
C LEU A 137 -4.55 -28.39 26.72
N LYS A 138 -4.07 -29.58 27.07
CA LYS A 138 -4.38 -30.25 28.34
C LYS A 138 -3.18 -30.09 29.26
N ASP A 139 -3.34 -29.35 30.37
CA ASP A 139 -2.26 -29.05 31.33
C ASP A 139 -0.98 -28.46 30.70
N GLY A 140 -1.14 -27.66 29.63
CA GLY A 140 -0.04 -27.06 28.89
C GLY A 140 0.63 -27.98 27.87
N VAL A 141 0.10 -29.18 27.66
CA VAL A 141 0.57 -30.15 26.66
C VAL A 141 -0.34 -30.09 25.41
N PRO A 142 0.22 -29.91 24.21
CA PRO A 142 -0.52 -30.04 22.95
C PRO A 142 -1.05 -31.47 22.78
N THR A 143 -2.35 -31.60 22.57
CA THR A 143 -3.02 -32.89 22.40
C THR A 143 -3.84 -32.90 21.12
N PHE A 144 -3.76 -34.01 20.39
CA PHE A 144 -4.59 -34.32 19.24
C PHE A 144 -5.56 -35.43 19.64
N ASN A 145 -6.85 -35.23 19.38
CA ASN A 145 -7.86 -36.28 19.50
C ASN A 145 -8.62 -36.38 18.17
N LEU A 146 -8.81 -37.60 17.69
CA LEU A 146 -9.59 -37.92 16.50
C LEU A 146 -10.87 -38.62 16.95
N ASP A 147 -12.02 -38.11 16.50
CA ASP A 147 -13.32 -38.70 16.79
C ASP A 147 -13.64 -39.79 15.76
N ASP A 148 -14.49 -40.75 16.14
CA ASP A 148 -15.01 -41.74 15.19
C ASP A 148 -15.81 -41.04 14.08
N PRO A 149 -15.65 -41.45 12.80
CA PRO A 149 -16.38 -40.86 11.70
C PRO A 149 -17.89 -41.12 11.84
N ILE A 150 -18.69 -40.09 11.56
CA ILE A 150 -20.15 -40.19 11.60
C ILE A 150 -20.77 -39.86 10.24
N PRO A 151 -21.90 -40.49 9.87
CA PRO A 151 -22.67 -40.06 8.71
C PRO A 151 -23.07 -38.59 8.83
N ILE A 152 -22.83 -37.81 7.79
CA ILE A 152 -23.15 -36.39 7.83
C ILE A 152 -24.65 -36.17 7.66
N THR A 153 -25.24 -35.38 8.55
CA THR A 153 -26.65 -34.96 8.43
C THR A 153 -26.76 -33.55 7.85
N ASP A 154 -27.93 -33.19 7.33
CA ASP A 154 -28.20 -31.81 6.86
C ASP A 154 -27.93 -30.77 7.96
N LYS A 155 -28.25 -31.13 9.22
CA LYS A 155 -27.96 -30.30 10.38
C LYS A 155 -26.46 -30.11 10.60
N ASP A 156 -25.65 -31.13 10.34
CA ASP A 156 -24.19 -31.02 10.43
C ASP A 156 -23.62 -30.19 9.27
N ARG A 157 -24.17 -30.35 8.06
CA ARG A 157 -23.83 -29.53 6.89
C ARG A 157 -24.10 -28.05 7.15
N ASP A 158 -25.28 -27.72 7.67
CA ASP A 158 -25.62 -26.35 8.08
C ASP A 158 -24.68 -25.82 9.16
N LYS A 159 -24.42 -26.63 10.20
CA LYS A 159 -23.56 -26.25 11.32
C LYS A 159 -22.13 -25.91 10.88
N HIS A 160 -21.56 -26.72 9.98
CA HIS A 160 -20.21 -26.52 9.48
C HIS A 160 -20.17 -25.60 8.25
N GLY A 161 -21.33 -25.23 7.69
CA GLY A 161 -21.44 -24.41 6.48
C GLY A 161 -20.81 -25.06 5.25
N ILE A 162 -20.97 -26.38 5.13
CA ILE A 162 -20.55 -27.21 3.98
C ILE A 162 -21.82 -27.83 3.40
N PRO A 163 -22.64 -27.04 2.65
CA PRO A 163 -24.00 -27.42 2.29
C PRO A 163 -24.02 -28.60 1.30
N GLU A 164 -23.00 -28.72 0.46
CA GLU A 164 -22.89 -29.77 -0.55
C GLU A 164 -21.45 -30.27 -0.66
N ASN A 165 -21.27 -31.46 -1.23
CA ASN A 165 -19.98 -32.07 -1.54
C ASN A 165 -19.05 -32.23 -0.32
N ASN A 166 -17.75 -32.38 -0.62
CA ASN A 166 -16.67 -32.47 0.34
C ASN A 166 -16.19 -31.06 0.74
N GLY A 167 -15.46 -30.99 1.84
CA GLY A 167 -14.87 -29.74 2.30
C GLY A 167 -14.21 -29.87 3.66
N THR A 168 -13.58 -28.79 4.09
CA THR A 168 -12.93 -28.71 5.39
C THR A 168 -13.25 -27.37 6.05
N GLU A 169 -13.64 -27.42 7.33
CA GLU A 169 -13.73 -26.29 8.23
C GLU A 169 -12.63 -26.40 9.29
N ILE A 170 -11.86 -25.32 9.44
CA ILE A 170 -10.92 -25.13 10.54
C ILE A 170 -11.47 -24.05 11.45
N GLU A 171 -11.76 -24.40 12.70
CA GLU A 171 -12.18 -23.46 13.74
C GLU A 171 -11.02 -23.24 14.72
N ILE A 172 -10.66 -21.98 14.95
CA ILE A 172 -9.66 -21.57 15.92
C ILE A 172 -10.31 -20.70 16.98
N ILE A 173 -10.14 -21.10 18.24
CA ILE A 173 -10.47 -20.29 19.39
C ILE A 173 -9.20 -19.56 19.82
N VAL A 174 -9.19 -18.24 19.61
CA VAL A 174 -8.12 -17.35 20.04
C VAL A 174 -8.23 -17.15 21.55
N SER A 175 -7.71 -18.12 22.30
CA SER A 175 -7.83 -18.22 23.75
C SER A 175 -6.62 -17.67 24.51
N ARG A 176 -5.54 -17.37 23.79
CA ARG A 176 -4.31 -16.83 24.39
C ARG A 176 -4.47 -15.35 24.74
N ASP A 177 -4.19 -15.00 25.99
CA ASP A 177 -4.28 -13.62 26.47
C ASP A 177 -3.21 -12.68 25.87
N ASP A 178 -2.11 -13.26 25.35
CA ASP A 178 -1.01 -12.53 24.72
C ASP A 178 -1.20 -12.32 23.20
N VAL A 179 -2.31 -12.79 22.63
CA VAL A 179 -2.68 -12.61 21.22
C VAL A 179 -3.77 -11.54 21.12
N LYS A 180 -3.53 -10.51 20.29
CA LYS A 180 -4.50 -9.44 20.05
C LYS A 180 -5.26 -9.68 18.75
N MET A 181 -6.58 -9.75 18.84
CA MET A 181 -7.43 -9.84 17.66
C MET A 181 -7.47 -8.50 16.89
N PRO A 182 -7.02 -8.46 15.62
CA PRO A 182 -7.08 -7.24 14.80
C PRO A 182 -8.49 -6.71 14.63
N GLN A 183 -8.62 -5.42 14.34
CA GLN A 183 -9.88 -4.87 13.85
C GLN A 183 -10.20 -5.47 12.47
N PHE A 184 -11.49 -5.63 12.18
CA PHE A 184 -11.94 -6.29 10.96
C PHE A 184 -11.41 -5.60 9.69
N ASP A 185 -11.47 -4.28 9.63
CA ASP A 185 -10.96 -3.52 8.46
C ASP A 185 -9.43 -3.62 8.32
N ASN A 186 -8.70 -3.69 9.44
CA ASN A 186 -7.26 -3.93 9.40
C ASN A 186 -6.94 -5.33 8.87
N MET A 187 -7.72 -6.34 9.29
CA MET A 187 -7.55 -7.70 8.80
C MET A 187 -7.80 -7.80 7.30
N ARG A 188 -8.90 -7.18 6.82
CA ARG A 188 -9.18 -7.05 5.37
C ARG A 188 -7.99 -6.44 4.63
N ASN A 189 -7.48 -5.30 5.10
CA ASN A 189 -6.39 -4.62 4.43
C ASN A 189 -5.11 -5.47 4.40
N TYR A 190 -4.65 -5.94 5.55
CA TYR A 190 -3.38 -6.66 5.63
C TYR A 190 -3.41 -8.01 4.89
N LEU A 191 -4.53 -8.75 4.90
CA LEU A 191 -4.65 -9.97 4.11
C LEU A 191 -4.55 -9.70 2.61
N GLN A 192 -5.19 -8.64 2.11
CA GLN A 192 -5.10 -8.27 0.68
C GLN A 192 -3.68 -7.90 0.24
N ARG A 193 -2.86 -7.38 1.15
CA ARG A 193 -1.49 -6.93 0.84
C ARG A 193 -0.43 -8.00 1.09
N HIS A 194 -0.75 -9.05 1.83
CA HIS A 194 0.21 -10.08 2.22
C HIS A 194 0.77 -10.80 1.00
N TYR A 195 2.11 -10.86 0.90
CA TYR A 195 2.78 -11.34 -0.31
C TYR A 195 2.40 -12.77 -0.71
N GLU A 196 2.27 -13.68 0.26
CA GLU A 196 1.91 -15.08 0.03
C GLU A 196 0.52 -15.29 -0.59
N LEU A 197 -0.39 -14.31 -0.44
CA LEU A 197 -1.75 -14.41 -0.95
C LEU A 197 -1.93 -13.76 -2.32
N ARG A 198 -0.92 -13.04 -2.84
CA ARG A 198 -1.04 -12.26 -4.08
C ARG A 198 -1.34 -13.11 -5.30
N THR A 199 -0.66 -14.25 -5.45
CA THR A 199 -0.89 -15.18 -6.56
C THR A 199 -2.23 -15.90 -6.43
N ILE A 200 -2.66 -16.21 -5.21
CA ILE A 200 -3.96 -16.83 -4.93
C ILE A 200 -5.10 -15.85 -5.26
N MET A 201 -5.03 -14.61 -4.77
CA MET A 201 -6.03 -13.56 -5.05
C MET A 201 -6.00 -13.09 -6.50
N GLY A 202 -4.90 -13.28 -7.22
CA GLY A 202 -4.78 -13.02 -8.65
C GLY A 202 -5.31 -14.14 -9.53
N ASN A 203 -5.58 -15.33 -8.96
CA ASN A 203 -6.12 -16.46 -9.71
C ASN A 203 -7.65 -16.33 -9.84
N PRO A 204 -8.21 -16.26 -11.06
CA PRO A 204 -9.66 -16.15 -11.26
C PRO A 204 -10.44 -17.37 -10.77
N SER A 205 -9.79 -18.52 -10.59
CA SER A 205 -10.38 -19.75 -10.02
C SER A 205 -10.34 -19.79 -8.49
N ARG A 206 -10.03 -18.67 -7.82
CA ARG A 206 -10.01 -18.57 -6.35
C ARG A 206 -10.81 -17.36 -5.92
N MET A 207 -11.69 -17.54 -4.92
CA MET A 207 -12.48 -16.47 -4.34
C MET A 207 -12.36 -16.52 -2.81
N ILE A 208 -11.66 -15.55 -2.23
CA ILE A 208 -11.48 -15.44 -0.78
C ILE A 208 -12.48 -14.45 -0.21
N ILE A 209 -13.34 -14.90 0.70
CA ILE A 209 -14.42 -14.11 1.29
C ILE A 209 -14.13 -13.92 2.78
N LEU A 210 -14.08 -12.67 3.25
CA LEU A 210 -13.91 -12.33 4.66
C LEU A 210 -15.22 -11.78 5.25
N ARG A 211 -15.73 -12.42 6.31
CA ARG A 211 -17.01 -12.10 6.97
C ARG A 211 -16.82 -11.70 8.42
N ASN A 212 -17.48 -10.61 8.81
CA ASN A 212 -17.55 -10.16 10.20
C ASN A 212 -18.83 -10.67 10.85
N LEU A 213 -18.71 -11.51 11.87
CA LEU A 213 -19.86 -12.07 12.58
C LEU A 213 -20.18 -11.30 13.86
N THR A 214 -21.48 -11.10 14.13
CA THR A 214 -21.98 -10.48 15.38
C THR A 214 -22.55 -11.50 16.37
N GLY A 215 -22.82 -12.71 15.90
CA GLY A 215 -23.25 -13.86 16.66
C GLY A 215 -22.97 -15.12 15.85
N VAL A 216 -23.40 -16.27 16.35
CA VAL A 216 -23.32 -17.53 15.60
C VAL A 216 -24.08 -17.34 14.29
N ASP A 217 -23.34 -17.38 13.19
CA ASP A 217 -23.80 -17.28 11.80
C ASP A 217 -24.52 -15.98 11.39
N LYS A 218 -24.42 -14.92 12.20
CA LYS A 218 -24.98 -13.59 11.84
C LYS A 218 -23.92 -12.67 11.23
N VAL A 219 -23.86 -12.66 9.90
CA VAL A 219 -22.97 -11.81 9.11
C VAL A 219 -23.39 -10.34 9.21
N LYS A 220 -22.47 -9.49 9.65
CA LYS A 220 -22.61 -8.03 9.69
C LYS A 220 -22.04 -7.37 8.44
N HIS A 221 -20.85 -7.81 8.03
CA HIS A 221 -20.18 -7.32 6.83
C HIS A 221 -19.52 -8.50 6.12
N GLU A 222 -19.45 -8.42 4.80
CA GLU A 222 -18.80 -9.40 3.94
C GLU A 222 -17.97 -8.65 2.90
N TYR A 223 -16.76 -9.13 2.63
CA TYR A 223 -15.88 -8.58 1.61
C TYR A 223 -15.19 -9.71 0.86
N VAL A 224 -15.21 -9.63 -0.48
CA VAL A 224 -14.32 -10.42 -1.33
C VAL A 224 -12.94 -9.75 -1.29
N LEU A 225 -11.93 -10.50 -0.85
CA LEU A 225 -10.55 -10.02 -0.84
C LEU A 225 -9.99 -10.07 -2.25
N SER A 226 -9.27 -9.02 -2.65
CA SER A 226 -8.63 -8.96 -3.96
C SER A 226 -7.28 -8.26 -3.84
N TYR A 227 -6.37 -8.61 -4.75
CA TYR A 227 -5.07 -7.96 -4.89
C TYR A 227 -4.85 -7.53 -6.33
N LYS A 228 -4.32 -6.32 -6.51
CA LYS A 228 -3.79 -5.84 -7.79
C LYS A 228 -2.35 -5.38 -7.59
N PRO A 229 -1.40 -5.86 -8.41
CA PRO A 229 -0.03 -5.40 -8.33
C PRO A 229 0.06 -3.90 -8.66
N PRO A 230 1.12 -3.21 -8.21
CA PRO A 230 1.37 -1.82 -8.60
C PRO A 230 1.34 -1.63 -10.12
N LYS A 231 1.06 -0.40 -10.56
CA LYS A 231 1.28 -0.03 -11.97
C LYS A 231 2.78 0.08 -12.25
N GLY A 232 3.21 -0.57 -13.32
CA GLY A 232 4.59 -0.57 -13.76
C GLY A 232 4.76 -1.07 -15.20
N GLU A 233 5.94 -0.82 -15.74
CA GLU A 233 6.38 -1.25 -17.07
C GLU A 233 7.34 -2.43 -16.93
N MET A 234 7.18 -3.46 -17.75
CA MET A 234 8.09 -4.61 -17.73
C MET A 234 9.45 -4.21 -18.31
N VAL A 235 10.48 -4.27 -17.47
CA VAL A 235 11.86 -3.92 -17.83
C VAL A 235 12.75 -5.15 -18.01
N LEU A 236 12.32 -6.32 -17.53
CA LEU A 236 13.01 -7.60 -17.72
C LEU A 236 11.99 -8.75 -17.71
N ASP A 237 12.13 -9.70 -18.65
CA ASP A 237 11.50 -11.03 -18.65
C ASP A 237 12.47 -12.01 -19.30
N GLU A 238 13.19 -12.78 -18.49
CA GLU A 238 14.25 -13.67 -18.97
C GLU A 238 14.16 -15.04 -18.30
N ARG A 239 14.40 -16.10 -19.08
CA ARG A 239 14.68 -17.45 -18.58
C ARG A 239 16.16 -17.75 -18.70
N PHE A 240 16.75 -18.31 -17.65
CA PHE A 240 18.17 -18.64 -17.61
C PHE A 240 18.46 -19.91 -16.80
N ASN A 241 19.54 -20.59 -17.18
CA ASN A 241 20.01 -21.78 -16.47
C ASN A 241 20.81 -21.39 -15.22
N ILE A 242 20.73 -22.23 -14.19
CA ILE A 242 21.50 -22.07 -12.95
C ILE A 242 22.79 -22.88 -13.07
N GLU A 243 23.93 -22.20 -13.05
CA GLU A 243 25.23 -22.84 -13.23
C GLU A 243 25.50 -23.92 -12.18
N GLY A 244 25.90 -25.11 -12.63
CA GLY A 244 26.20 -26.25 -11.75
C GLY A 244 24.98 -27.01 -11.23
N PHE A 245 23.76 -26.66 -11.64
CA PHE A 245 22.54 -27.34 -11.26
C PHE A 245 21.66 -27.64 -12.47
N PRO A 246 20.88 -28.74 -12.46
CA PRO A 246 19.94 -29.08 -13.52
C PRO A 246 18.64 -28.28 -13.35
N ALA A 247 18.76 -26.95 -13.34
CA ALA A 247 17.67 -26.04 -13.01
C ALA A 247 17.70 -24.81 -13.91
N ASP A 248 16.52 -24.32 -14.27
CA ASP A 248 16.29 -23.00 -14.85
C ASP A 248 15.44 -22.13 -13.92
N ALA A 249 15.56 -20.83 -14.12
CA ALA A 249 14.73 -19.84 -13.44
C ALA A 249 14.20 -18.83 -14.46
N ARG A 250 13.01 -18.29 -14.18
CA ARG A 250 12.44 -17.15 -14.89
C ARG A 250 12.42 -15.94 -13.98
N LEU A 251 12.99 -14.83 -14.44
CA LEU A 251 12.97 -13.55 -13.74
C LEU A 251 12.15 -12.54 -14.53
N GLN A 252 11.11 -12.02 -13.90
CA GLN A 252 10.32 -10.90 -14.40
C GLN A 252 10.47 -9.70 -13.47
N VAL A 253 10.81 -8.54 -14.02
CA VAL A 253 10.97 -7.30 -13.27
C VAL A 253 10.18 -6.20 -13.95
N LEU A 254 9.34 -5.54 -13.17
CA LEU A 254 8.58 -4.37 -13.57
C LEU A 254 9.08 -3.14 -12.79
N ARG A 255 9.12 -2.00 -13.48
CA ARG A 255 9.46 -0.70 -12.92
C ARG A 255 8.21 0.14 -12.72
N SER A 256 7.98 0.59 -11.50
CA SER A 256 6.94 1.56 -11.17
C SER A 256 7.43 3.00 -11.40
N LYS A 257 6.49 3.91 -11.69
CA LYS A 257 6.76 5.35 -11.80
C LYS A 257 6.95 6.03 -10.44
N ILE A 258 6.59 5.35 -9.35
CA ILE A 258 6.70 5.84 -7.98
C ILE A 258 7.48 4.85 -7.13
N GLN A 259 8.06 5.34 -6.04
CA GLN A 259 8.72 4.46 -5.08
C GLN A 259 7.68 3.60 -4.35
N LEU A 260 7.97 2.31 -4.29
CA LEU A 260 7.21 1.30 -3.57
C LEU A 260 7.75 1.13 -2.15
N SER A 261 6.90 0.66 -1.26
CA SER A 261 7.31 0.23 0.07
C SER A 261 8.21 -0.99 -0.06
N THR A 262 9.30 -0.97 0.68
CA THR A 262 10.27 -2.06 0.76
C THR A 262 9.90 -2.98 1.92
N ARG A 263 10.46 -4.19 1.91
CA ARG A 263 10.30 -5.14 3.02
C ARG A 263 10.88 -4.59 4.34
N GLY A 264 11.90 -3.74 4.28
CA GLY A 264 12.42 -3.04 5.45
C GLY A 264 11.41 -2.09 6.09
N GLU A 265 10.52 -1.50 5.29
CA GLU A 265 9.48 -0.55 5.75
C GLU A 265 8.20 -1.26 6.20
N GLU A 266 7.73 -2.26 5.44
CA GLU A 266 6.41 -2.87 5.64
C GLU A 266 6.41 -4.40 5.77
N GLY A 267 7.58 -5.04 5.81
CA GLY A 267 7.69 -6.49 5.99
C GLY A 267 6.92 -7.28 4.93
N ASP A 268 6.06 -8.19 5.40
CA ASP A 268 5.29 -9.13 4.57
C ASP A 268 4.21 -8.43 3.70
N TYR A 269 4.04 -7.11 3.84
CA TYR A 269 3.04 -6.30 3.14
C TYR A 269 3.63 -5.34 2.09
N ALA A 270 4.95 -5.36 1.90
CA ALA A 270 5.67 -4.45 1.01
C ALA A 270 5.26 -4.62 -0.46
N ASP A 271 5.01 -3.51 -1.16
CA ASP A 271 4.58 -3.56 -2.57
C ASP A 271 5.76 -3.76 -3.55
N GLY A 272 6.97 -3.39 -3.14
CA GLY A 272 8.20 -3.61 -3.90
C GLY A 272 8.85 -4.97 -3.60
N GLY A 273 9.77 -5.38 -4.47
CA GLY A 273 10.51 -6.64 -4.36
C GLY A 273 10.03 -7.75 -5.29
N LEU A 274 10.77 -8.86 -5.30
CA LEU A 274 10.51 -10.05 -6.10
C LEU A 274 9.81 -11.10 -5.26
N LEU A 275 8.68 -11.59 -5.78
CA LEU A 275 8.03 -12.80 -5.30
C LEU A 275 8.83 -14.01 -5.79
N VAL A 276 9.41 -14.77 -4.87
CA VAL A 276 10.05 -16.04 -5.23
C VAL A 276 8.98 -17.14 -5.23
N ILE A 277 8.80 -17.75 -6.39
CA ILE A 277 7.73 -18.70 -6.70
C ILE A 277 8.38 -20.03 -7.07
N SER A 278 7.84 -21.13 -6.54
CA SER A 278 8.16 -22.47 -7.00
C SER A 278 6.87 -23.22 -7.23
N GLN A 279 6.71 -23.77 -8.44
CA GLN A 279 5.47 -24.28 -8.99
C GLN A 279 4.37 -23.22 -8.90
N SER A 280 3.53 -23.29 -7.86
CA SER A 280 2.43 -22.35 -7.61
C SER A 280 2.50 -21.69 -6.23
N THR A 281 3.57 -21.97 -5.47
CA THR A 281 3.74 -21.49 -4.09
C THR A 281 4.66 -20.28 -4.06
N VAL A 282 4.19 -19.19 -3.47
CA VAL A 282 5.01 -18.03 -3.12
C VAL A 282 5.71 -18.32 -1.79
N ILE A 283 7.04 -18.19 -1.78
CA ILE A 283 7.90 -18.68 -0.69
C ILE A 283 8.59 -17.52 0.03
N ALA A 284 8.88 -16.46 -0.70
CA ALA A 284 9.56 -15.30 -0.16
C ALA A 284 9.19 -14.06 -0.95
N LEU A 285 9.27 -12.92 -0.26
CA LEU A 285 9.39 -11.59 -0.86
C LEU A 285 10.79 -11.07 -0.54
N THR A 286 11.56 -10.69 -1.55
CA THR A 286 12.92 -10.18 -1.36
C THR A 286 13.38 -9.29 -2.50
N MET A 287 14.34 -8.42 -2.23
CA MET A 287 15.13 -7.72 -3.23
C MET A 287 16.63 -8.06 -3.13
N LEU A 288 16.95 -9.21 -2.50
CA LEU A 288 18.30 -9.75 -2.32
C LEU A 288 19.25 -8.70 -1.69
N LYS A 289 20.46 -8.47 -2.25
CA LYS A 289 21.37 -7.43 -1.74
C LYS A 289 20.79 -6.01 -1.77
N PHE A 290 19.72 -5.77 -2.53
CA PHE A 290 19.11 -4.44 -2.69
C PHE A 290 17.93 -4.19 -1.75
N GLU A 291 17.69 -5.05 -0.74
CA GLU A 291 16.55 -4.93 0.19
C GLU A 291 16.41 -3.55 0.84
N ASN A 292 17.53 -2.87 1.07
CA ASN A 292 17.61 -1.55 1.68
C ASN A 292 18.07 -0.44 0.71
N ASP A 293 18.15 -0.73 -0.60
CA ASP A 293 18.53 0.27 -1.59
C ASP A 293 17.31 1.12 -1.99
N PRO A 294 17.33 2.45 -1.76
CA PRO A 294 16.21 3.32 -2.14
C PRO A 294 15.88 3.30 -3.63
N TYR A 295 16.87 3.03 -4.50
CA TYR A 295 16.66 2.98 -5.95
C TYR A 295 16.05 1.64 -6.39
N ALA A 296 16.23 0.58 -5.60
CA ALA A 296 15.54 -0.68 -5.84
C ALA A 296 14.04 -0.61 -5.52
N SER A 297 13.60 0.40 -4.76
CA SER A 297 12.19 0.58 -4.41
C SER A 297 11.27 0.91 -5.59
N PHE A 298 11.80 1.20 -6.77
CA PHE A 298 11.00 1.34 -7.98
C PHE A 298 10.61 0.00 -8.61
N PHE A 299 11.20 -1.11 -8.16
CA PHE A 299 11.04 -2.40 -8.84
C PHE A 299 10.24 -3.41 -8.02
N TYR A 300 9.47 -4.21 -8.75
CA TYR A 300 8.73 -5.35 -8.23
C TYR A 300 8.62 -6.42 -9.31
N GLY A 301 8.34 -7.66 -8.96
CA GLY A 301 8.24 -8.73 -9.95
C GLY A 301 8.22 -10.13 -9.36
N SER A 302 8.67 -11.11 -10.14
CA SER A 302 8.69 -12.52 -9.75
C SER A 302 9.99 -13.21 -10.17
N LEU A 303 10.39 -14.18 -9.36
CA LEU A 303 11.44 -15.15 -9.63
C LEU A 303 10.84 -16.55 -9.53
N GLU A 304 10.62 -17.21 -10.66
CA GLU A 304 10.10 -18.57 -10.72
C GLU A 304 11.26 -19.56 -10.80
N CYS A 305 11.30 -20.55 -9.91
CA CYS A 305 12.33 -21.58 -9.89
C CYS A 305 11.81 -22.88 -9.23
N ASP A 306 11.41 -23.85 -10.05
CA ASP A 306 10.77 -25.10 -9.57
C ASP A 306 11.75 -26.05 -8.88
N TYR A 307 13.05 -25.94 -9.15
CA TYR A 307 14.07 -26.75 -8.49
C TYR A 307 14.15 -26.51 -6.97
N LEU A 308 13.64 -25.39 -6.47
CA LEU A 308 13.48 -25.18 -5.03
C LEU A 308 12.55 -26.24 -4.40
N HIS A 309 11.52 -26.68 -5.14
CA HIS A 309 10.61 -27.75 -4.72
C HIS A 309 11.32 -29.09 -4.64
N ASP A 310 12.14 -29.41 -5.65
CA ASP A 310 12.89 -30.66 -5.70
C ASP A 310 13.87 -30.78 -4.53
N LEU A 311 14.56 -29.68 -4.19
CA LEU A 311 15.46 -29.63 -3.04
C LEU A 311 14.72 -29.91 -1.72
N LEU A 312 13.55 -29.29 -1.52
CA LEU A 312 12.75 -29.55 -0.31
C LEU A 312 12.21 -30.97 -0.22
N LYS A 313 11.76 -31.53 -1.34
CA LYS A 313 11.30 -32.93 -1.40
C LYS A 313 12.40 -33.92 -0.99
N ASN A 314 13.66 -33.54 -1.25
CA ASN A 314 14.86 -34.29 -0.88
C ASN A 314 15.40 -33.92 0.51
N ASP A 315 14.62 -33.22 1.35
CA ASP A 315 14.97 -32.79 2.71
C ASP A 315 16.20 -31.84 2.78
N GLU A 316 16.53 -31.14 1.69
CA GLU A 316 17.61 -30.14 1.69
C GLU A 316 17.17 -28.86 2.42
N PRO A 317 18.04 -28.23 3.25
CA PRO A 317 17.68 -27.09 4.10
C PRO A 317 17.71 -25.77 3.31
N VAL A 318 16.89 -25.65 2.27
CA VAL A 318 16.80 -24.47 1.38
C VAL A 318 15.92 -23.35 1.93
N LEU A 319 15.23 -23.57 3.05
CA LEU A 319 14.43 -22.56 3.76
C LEU A 319 15.04 -22.19 5.11
N THR A 320 14.68 -21.01 5.62
CA THR A 320 15.02 -20.60 6.98
C THR A 320 14.42 -21.56 8.01
N ALA A 321 15.00 -21.61 9.22
CA ALA A 321 14.47 -22.46 10.31
C ALA A 321 13.01 -22.10 10.67
N THR A 322 12.65 -20.83 10.51
CA THR A 322 11.29 -20.30 10.71
C THR A 322 10.38 -20.48 9.50
N ARG A 323 10.90 -21.01 8.38
CA ARG A 323 10.20 -21.24 7.11
C ARG A 323 9.46 -20.01 6.59
N ASP A 324 10.05 -18.84 6.78
CA ASP A 324 9.55 -17.53 6.35
C ASP A 324 10.44 -16.89 5.27
N GLY A 325 11.25 -17.72 4.59
CA GLY A 325 12.09 -17.30 3.48
C GLY A 325 13.13 -18.36 3.10
N ILE A 326 13.95 -18.01 2.12
CA ILE A 326 14.99 -18.87 1.57
C ILE A 326 16.25 -18.81 2.43
N ASN A 327 16.85 -19.97 2.68
CA ASN A 327 18.19 -20.07 3.25
C ASN A 327 19.24 -19.76 2.17
N TRP A 328 19.59 -18.48 2.04
CA TRP A 328 20.60 -18.00 1.10
C TRP A 328 22.03 -18.50 1.36
N THR A 329 22.26 -19.30 2.41
CA THR A 329 23.56 -19.96 2.64
C THR A 329 23.72 -21.28 1.89
N HIS A 330 22.60 -21.89 1.44
CA HIS A 330 22.59 -23.14 0.68
C HIS A 330 23.31 -23.00 -0.68
N PRO A 331 24.07 -24.00 -1.16
CA PRO A 331 24.84 -23.91 -2.41
C PRO A 331 24.02 -23.47 -3.61
N PHE A 332 22.86 -24.10 -3.83
CA PHE A 332 21.94 -23.72 -4.92
C PHE A 332 21.44 -22.28 -4.77
N ALA A 333 20.99 -21.90 -3.56
CA ALA A 333 20.41 -20.59 -3.31
C ALA A 333 21.43 -19.46 -3.53
N LYS A 334 22.72 -19.71 -3.26
CA LYS A 334 23.81 -18.76 -3.56
C LYS A 334 23.96 -18.50 -5.05
N VAL A 335 23.96 -19.56 -5.87
CA VAL A 335 24.11 -19.41 -7.32
C VAL A 335 22.86 -18.75 -7.92
N LEU A 336 21.67 -19.16 -7.49
CA LEU A 336 20.41 -18.52 -7.89
C LEU A 336 20.41 -17.04 -7.53
N LYS A 337 20.80 -16.71 -6.29
CA LYS A 337 20.92 -15.32 -5.81
C LYS A 337 21.86 -14.51 -6.69
N GLN A 338 23.06 -15.01 -6.95
CA GLN A 338 24.05 -14.28 -7.76
C GLN A 338 23.54 -14.03 -9.17
N ALA A 339 22.98 -15.06 -9.83
CA ALA A 339 22.45 -14.96 -11.18
C ALA A 339 21.32 -13.93 -11.31
N VAL A 340 20.50 -13.78 -10.27
CA VAL A 340 19.42 -12.78 -10.20
C VAL A 340 19.98 -11.39 -9.90
N GLU A 341 20.92 -11.27 -8.96
CA GLU A 341 21.57 -10.00 -8.62
C GLU A 341 22.30 -9.39 -9.80
N ASP A 342 23.00 -10.18 -10.61
CA ASP A 342 23.73 -9.73 -11.81
C ASP A 342 22.79 -9.14 -12.88
N ARG A 343 21.53 -9.59 -12.92
CA ARG A 343 20.51 -9.09 -13.85
C ARG A 343 19.80 -7.83 -13.35
N ILE A 344 19.66 -7.69 -12.03
CA ILE A 344 18.99 -6.54 -11.40
C ILE A 344 19.95 -5.36 -11.23
N ASP A 345 21.24 -5.60 -11.01
CA ASP A 345 22.24 -4.56 -10.78
C ASP A 345 22.23 -3.44 -11.83
N PRO A 346 22.20 -3.74 -13.15
CA PRO A 346 22.16 -2.69 -14.16
C PRO A 346 20.89 -1.82 -14.07
N LEU A 347 19.74 -2.41 -13.74
CA LEU A 347 18.47 -1.69 -13.61
C LEU A 347 18.51 -0.72 -12.42
N VAL A 348 19.05 -1.15 -11.28
CA VAL A 348 19.19 -0.31 -10.09
C VAL A 348 20.20 0.81 -10.31
N GLN A 349 21.29 0.54 -11.04
CA GLN A 349 22.28 1.58 -11.35
C GLN A 349 21.73 2.67 -12.27
N VAL A 350 20.89 2.31 -13.25
CA VAL A 350 20.20 3.29 -14.09
C VAL A 350 19.35 4.25 -13.24
N GLU A 351 18.57 3.74 -12.27
CA GLU A 351 17.79 4.61 -11.36
C GLU A 351 18.68 5.49 -10.48
N ARG A 352 19.82 4.96 -10.03
CA ARG A 352 20.79 5.71 -9.24
C ARG A 352 21.40 6.85 -10.04
N GLU A 353 21.82 6.59 -11.27
CA GLU A 353 22.37 7.59 -12.18
C GLU A 353 21.34 8.67 -12.49
N HIS A 354 20.09 8.29 -12.76
CA HIS A 354 18.99 9.25 -12.95
C HIS A 354 18.78 10.14 -11.73
N ALA A 355 18.79 9.56 -10.52
CA ALA A 355 18.65 10.35 -9.30
C ALA A 355 19.85 11.29 -9.06
N MET A 356 21.07 10.84 -9.36
CA MET A 356 22.28 11.66 -9.24
C MET A 356 22.30 12.80 -10.27
N GLN A 357 21.85 12.55 -11.50
CA GLN A 357 21.68 13.58 -12.52
C GLN A 357 20.60 14.58 -12.11
N ASP A 358 19.44 14.11 -11.62
CA ASP A 358 18.39 14.97 -11.07
C ASP A 358 18.92 15.83 -9.91
N GLU A 359 19.74 15.28 -9.01
CA GLU A 359 20.33 16.01 -7.87
C GLU A 359 21.43 17.00 -8.29
N GLN A 360 22.29 16.62 -9.23
CA GLN A 360 23.35 17.48 -9.76
C GLN A 360 22.80 18.61 -10.63
N MET A 361 21.75 18.34 -11.42
CA MET A 361 20.94 19.37 -12.07
C MET A 361 20.23 20.22 -11.01
N LYS A 362 19.86 19.62 -9.87
CA LYS A 362 19.07 20.31 -8.88
C LYS A 362 19.78 21.46 -8.22
N LEU A 363 21.09 21.49 -7.87
CA LEU A 363 21.71 22.72 -7.32
C LEU A 363 23.25 22.74 -7.17
N ASP A 364 23.91 23.73 -7.79
CA ASP A 364 25.25 24.22 -7.40
C ASP A 364 25.15 24.96 -6.04
N LYS A 365 26.13 24.79 -5.14
CA LYS A 365 26.20 25.45 -3.82
C LYS A 365 26.08 26.99 -3.93
N ARG A 366 26.59 27.58 -5.01
CA ARG A 366 26.48 29.04 -5.28
C ARG A 366 25.06 29.43 -5.68
N LEU A 367 24.41 28.63 -6.53
CA LEU A 367 23.02 28.82 -6.91
C LEU A 367 22.10 28.65 -5.69
N ARG A 368 22.34 27.66 -4.82
CA ARG A 368 21.48 27.43 -3.64
C ARG A 368 21.46 28.62 -2.72
N LYS A 369 22.64 29.20 -2.49
CA LYS A 369 22.77 30.41 -1.68
C LYS A 369 22.04 31.61 -2.30
N LYS A 370 22.03 31.74 -3.64
CA LYS A 370 21.24 32.76 -4.34
C LYS A 370 19.74 32.50 -4.18
N LEU A 371 19.26 31.29 -4.45
CA LEU A 371 17.84 30.93 -4.33
C LEU A 371 17.31 31.09 -2.90
N ASP A 372 18.09 30.69 -1.88
CA ASP A 372 17.72 30.88 -0.47
C ASP A 372 17.62 32.38 -0.10
N LYS A 373 18.47 33.23 -0.70
CA LYS A 373 18.38 34.68 -0.53
C LYS A 373 17.11 35.21 -1.23
N THR A 374 16.85 34.78 -2.46
CA THR A 374 15.63 35.11 -3.19
C THR A 374 14.39 34.76 -2.38
N LEU A 375 14.27 33.51 -1.91
CA LEU A 375 13.12 33.04 -1.12
C LEU A 375 12.86 33.89 0.13
N ARG A 376 13.90 34.38 0.82
CA ARG A 376 13.73 35.31 1.95
C ARG A 376 13.09 36.62 1.50
N GLU A 377 13.58 37.22 0.42
CA GLU A 377 13.03 38.47 -0.12
C GLU A 377 11.59 38.30 -0.63
N LEU A 378 11.30 37.20 -1.34
CA LEU A 378 9.95 36.90 -1.83
C LEU A 378 8.93 36.80 -0.68
N ASN A 379 9.31 36.16 0.43
CA ASN A 379 8.45 36.05 1.60
C ASN A 379 8.28 37.37 2.37
N VAL A 380 9.28 38.25 2.34
CA VAL A 380 9.15 39.62 2.85
C VAL A 380 8.13 40.40 2.01
N ILE A 381 8.21 40.30 0.68
CA ILE A 381 7.26 40.93 -0.24
C ILE A 381 5.85 40.41 0.03
N ALA A 382 5.65 39.08 0.05
CA ALA A 382 4.36 38.46 0.33
C ALA A 382 3.79 38.91 1.67
N SER A 383 4.59 38.87 2.74
CA SER A 383 4.15 39.33 4.07
C SER A 383 3.80 40.81 4.09
N SER A 384 4.50 41.65 3.33
CA SER A 384 4.23 43.11 3.29
C SER A 384 2.91 43.44 2.58
N GLU A 385 2.55 42.67 1.54
CA GLU A 385 1.33 42.88 0.77
C GLU A 385 0.10 42.22 1.45
N LEU A 386 0.32 41.11 2.17
CA LEU A 386 -0.73 40.29 2.78
C LEU A 386 -0.95 40.54 4.29
N LYS A 387 -0.15 41.37 4.96
CA LYS A 387 -0.37 41.72 6.38
C LYS A 387 -1.65 42.55 6.60
N GLU A 388 -2.41 42.18 7.63
CA GLU A 388 -3.59 42.92 8.12
C GLU A 388 -3.21 44.32 8.62
N ARG A 389 -4.08 45.31 8.37
CA ARG A 389 -4.14 46.49 9.24
C ARG A 389 -4.73 46.00 10.56
N SER A 390 -3.97 46.12 11.64
CA SER A 390 -4.48 45.83 12.99
C SER A 390 -5.62 46.79 13.32
N ASP A 391 -6.84 46.29 13.33
CA ASP A 391 -7.90 46.86 14.14
C ASP A 391 -8.47 45.74 15.02
N GLY A 392 -8.28 45.92 16.34
CA GLY A 392 -9.14 45.45 17.41
C GLY A 392 -9.59 43.99 17.40
N SER A 393 -8.92 43.17 18.21
CA SER A 393 -9.54 42.20 19.13
C SER A 393 -10.87 41.56 18.70
N SER A 394 -10.84 40.30 18.26
CA SER A 394 -11.90 39.36 18.64
C SER A 394 -11.47 37.91 18.50
N SER A 395 -11.70 37.20 19.59
CA SER A 395 -11.83 35.76 19.71
C SER A 395 -12.79 35.16 18.67
N GLY A 396 -12.36 34.09 18.00
CA GLY A 396 -13.22 33.05 17.42
C GLY A 396 -14.13 33.45 16.25
N GLN A 397 -13.59 33.45 15.03
CA GLN A 397 -14.31 33.34 13.76
C GLN A 397 -13.38 32.59 12.80
N GLY A 398 -13.76 31.69 11.89
CA GLY A 398 -15.02 31.15 11.40
C GLY A 398 -14.61 30.50 10.06
N ILE A 399 -14.89 29.21 9.81
CA ILE A 399 -14.54 28.60 8.52
C ILE A 399 -15.33 29.35 7.44
N GLU A 400 -14.66 30.07 6.55
CA GLU A 400 -15.32 30.76 5.43
C GLU A 400 -15.82 29.75 4.39
N PRO A 401 -16.96 30.02 3.77
CA PRO A 401 -17.51 29.14 2.75
C PRO A 401 -16.65 29.11 1.48
N PRO A 402 -16.61 27.97 0.76
CA PRO A 402 -15.88 27.87 -0.50
C PRO A 402 -16.43 28.89 -1.51
N PRO A 403 -15.58 29.56 -2.32
CA PRO A 403 -16.00 30.61 -3.25
C PRO A 403 -17.06 30.16 -4.27
N SER A 404 -17.04 28.88 -4.65
CA SER A 404 -18.00 28.24 -5.57
C SER A 404 -19.28 27.74 -4.89
N GLY A 405 -19.43 27.92 -3.58
CA GLY A 405 -20.53 27.37 -2.77
C GLY A 405 -20.41 25.87 -2.47
N LEU A 406 -19.48 25.15 -3.12
CA LEU A 406 -19.22 23.73 -2.91
C LEU A 406 -17.73 23.43 -3.13
N GLY A 407 -17.05 22.81 -2.16
CA GLY A 407 -15.60 22.57 -2.24
C GLY A 407 -15.11 21.40 -1.39
N PHE A 408 -14.17 20.62 -1.90
CA PHE A 408 -13.45 19.61 -1.12
C PHE A 408 -12.24 20.21 -0.40
N VAL A 409 -12.01 19.74 0.83
CA VAL A 409 -10.83 20.06 1.64
C VAL A 409 -10.25 18.75 2.19
N PRO A 410 -9.01 18.36 1.78
CA PRO A 410 -8.20 18.98 0.73
C PRO A 410 -8.72 18.65 -0.69
N GLU A 411 -8.33 19.45 -1.70
CA GLU A 411 -8.61 19.18 -3.13
C GLU A 411 -7.73 18.06 -3.71
N ARG A 412 -6.68 17.65 -2.99
CA ARG A 412 -5.85 16.49 -3.33
C ARG A 412 -5.48 15.73 -2.08
N ILE A 413 -5.57 14.41 -2.10
CA ILE A 413 -5.21 13.55 -0.96
C ILE A 413 -4.48 12.30 -1.45
N PHE A 414 -3.58 11.80 -0.62
CA PHE A 414 -2.93 10.51 -0.82
C PHE A 414 -3.62 9.46 0.04
N VAL A 415 -3.85 8.29 -0.56
CA VAL A 415 -4.35 7.12 0.15
C VAL A 415 -3.37 5.98 -0.06
N GLN A 416 -3.01 5.30 1.02
CA GLN A 416 -2.23 4.08 0.88
C GLN A 416 -3.15 2.95 0.39
N THR A 417 -2.64 2.07 -0.48
CA THR A 417 -3.41 0.91 -0.95
C THR A 417 -4.02 0.12 0.21
N GLY A 418 -5.30 -0.22 0.08
CA GLY A 418 -6.13 -0.90 1.08
C GLY A 418 -6.47 -0.07 2.32
N GLN A 419 -5.98 1.17 2.44
CA GLN A 419 -6.37 2.11 3.49
C GLN A 419 -7.49 3.04 3.02
N THR A 420 -8.13 3.70 3.98
CA THR A 420 -9.15 4.70 3.72
C THR A 420 -8.61 6.10 4.00
N ALA A 421 -9.03 7.06 3.20
CA ALA A 421 -8.82 8.48 3.44
C ALA A 421 -10.17 9.20 3.54
N THR A 422 -10.19 10.37 4.18
CA THR A 422 -11.40 11.17 4.34
C THR A 422 -11.21 12.54 3.69
N LEU A 423 -12.05 12.86 2.72
CA LEU A 423 -12.23 14.19 2.16
C LEU A 423 -13.33 14.91 2.95
N THR A 424 -13.12 16.19 3.27
CA THR A 424 -14.14 17.01 3.91
C THR A 424 -14.82 17.85 2.82
N LEU A 425 -16.13 17.72 2.68
CA LEU A 425 -16.91 18.53 1.75
C LEU A 425 -17.48 19.73 2.50
N HIS A 426 -17.15 20.94 2.04
CA HIS A 426 -17.75 22.18 2.50
C HIS A 426 -18.81 22.64 1.52
N VAL A 427 -19.95 23.09 2.05
CA VAL A 427 -21.11 23.53 1.29
C VAL A 427 -21.58 24.86 1.87
N GLN A 428 -21.84 25.85 1.03
CA GLN A 428 -22.51 27.07 1.44
C GLN A 428 -24.00 26.76 1.65
N LEU A 429 -24.47 26.99 2.87
CA LEU A 429 -25.88 26.90 3.22
C LEU A 429 -26.57 28.24 3.02
N ASN A 430 -27.74 28.22 2.41
CA ASN A 430 -28.59 29.39 2.15
C ASN A 430 -30.06 28.95 2.05
N ASP A 431 -30.95 29.85 1.59
CA ASP A 431 -32.39 29.56 1.49
C ASP A 431 -32.72 28.38 0.54
N ILE A 432 -31.84 28.11 -0.44
CA ILE A 432 -31.99 27.06 -1.45
C ILE A 432 -31.35 25.75 -0.97
N VAL A 433 -30.16 25.83 -0.38
CA VAL A 433 -29.36 24.69 0.10
C VAL A 433 -29.39 24.67 1.62
N GLN A 434 -30.28 23.84 2.17
CA GLN A 434 -30.55 23.79 3.61
C GLN A 434 -29.72 22.71 4.34
N ASP A 435 -29.67 22.83 5.66
CA ASP A 435 -29.11 21.81 6.54
C ASP A 435 -29.78 20.43 6.29
N GLY A 436 -28.98 19.38 6.23
CA GLY A 436 -29.44 18.03 5.89
C GLY A 436 -29.54 17.72 4.40
N VAL A 437 -29.14 18.63 3.50
CA VAL A 437 -29.13 18.36 2.06
C VAL A 437 -28.27 17.15 1.72
N THR A 438 -28.70 16.38 0.72
CA THR A 438 -28.00 15.20 0.23
C THR A 438 -27.06 15.56 -0.91
N VAL A 439 -25.82 15.11 -0.82
CA VAL A 439 -24.82 15.20 -1.91
C VAL A 439 -24.46 13.81 -2.38
N PHE A 440 -24.35 13.63 -3.70
CA PHE A 440 -23.88 12.39 -4.32
C PHE A 440 -22.42 12.52 -4.69
N VAL A 441 -21.64 11.45 -4.46
CA VAL A 441 -20.20 11.45 -4.70
C VAL A 441 -19.80 10.21 -5.46
N VAL A 442 -19.01 10.39 -6.51
CA VAL A 442 -18.54 9.31 -7.40
C VAL A 442 -17.05 9.49 -7.69
N SER A 443 -16.38 8.43 -8.13
CA SER A 443 -15.04 8.53 -8.71
C SER A 443 -15.06 8.11 -10.18
N ASP A 444 -14.20 8.72 -10.99
CA ASP A 444 -13.96 8.35 -12.38
C ASP A 444 -13.05 7.11 -12.54
N ASN A 445 -12.41 6.65 -11.46
CA ASN A 445 -11.47 5.53 -11.48
C ASN A 445 -11.93 4.42 -10.50
N PRO A 446 -12.19 3.18 -10.96
CA PRO A 446 -12.60 2.08 -10.08
C PRO A 446 -11.56 1.65 -9.04
N GLU A 447 -10.29 2.06 -9.22
CA GLU A 447 -9.22 1.84 -8.24
C GLU A 447 -9.22 2.86 -7.09
N VAL A 448 -10.12 3.85 -7.14
CA VAL A 448 -10.43 4.79 -6.06
C VAL A 448 -11.92 4.65 -5.73
N ASP A 449 -12.23 3.86 -4.71
CA ASP A 449 -13.62 3.57 -4.36
C ASP A 449 -14.18 4.62 -3.40
N VAL A 450 -15.41 5.08 -3.66
CA VAL A 450 -16.11 6.03 -2.80
C VAL A 450 -17.01 5.24 -1.84
N LEU A 451 -16.53 5.02 -0.61
CA LEU A 451 -17.23 4.24 0.41
C LEU A 451 -18.47 4.95 0.98
N THR A 452 -18.63 6.24 0.69
CA THR A 452 -19.80 7.05 1.07
C THR A 452 -20.33 7.79 -0.15
N PRO A 453 -20.98 7.09 -1.10
CA PRO A 453 -21.45 7.70 -2.35
C PRO A 453 -22.63 8.66 -2.14
N LYS A 454 -23.22 8.65 -0.94
CA LYS A 454 -24.28 9.55 -0.52
C LYS A 454 -23.95 10.09 0.87
N VAL A 455 -23.87 11.42 1.01
CA VAL A 455 -23.59 12.09 2.27
C VAL A 455 -24.63 13.16 2.58
N PHE A 456 -24.87 13.38 3.88
CA PHE A 456 -25.74 14.45 4.37
C PHE A 456 -24.89 15.59 4.90
N VAL A 457 -25.18 16.80 4.44
CA VAL A 457 -24.50 18.03 4.85
C VAL A 457 -25.07 18.46 6.20
N LYS A 458 -24.18 18.78 7.14
CA LYS A 458 -24.58 19.30 8.46
C LYS A 458 -24.00 20.68 8.69
N ALA A 459 -24.82 21.62 9.12
CA ALA A 459 -24.38 22.96 9.50
C ALA A 459 -23.28 22.90 10.57
N LEU A 460 -22.23 23.70 10.38
CA LEU A 460 -21.10 23.77 11.28
C LEU A 460 -21.49 24.50 12.57
N LYS A 461 -21.13 23.93 13.71
CA LYS A 461 -21.31 24.58 15.02
C LYS A 461 -20.48 25.87 15.06
N GLY A 462 -21.16 27.01 15.19
CA GLY A 462 -20.51 28.33 15.22
C GLY A 462 -20.43 29.05 13.86
N ASN A 463 -20.78 28.38 12.75
CA ASN A 463 -21.01 29.04 11.46
C ASN A 463 -22.17 28.34 10.71
N PRO A 464 -23.43 28.77 10.93
CA PRO A 464 -24.60 28.11 10.33
C PRO A 464 -24.68 28.26 8.80
N ASN A 465 -23.89 29.15 8.21
CA ASN A 465 -23.85 29.35 6.76
C ASN A 465 -22.95 28.34 6.05
N VAL A 466 -22.20 27.50 6.79
CA VAL A 466 -21.33 26.48 6.21
C VAL A 466 -21.76 25.10 6.67
N GLY A 467 -22.08 24.25 5.70
CA GLY A 467 -22.37 22.84 5.88
C GLY A 467 -21.12 21.99 5.64
N ILE A 468 -20.99 20.91 6.41
CA ILE A 468 -19.87 19.98 6.30
C ILE A 468 -20.36 18.54 6.19
N SER A 469 -19.73 17.77 5.29
CA SER A 469 -19.83 16.30 5.23
C SER A 469 -18.46 15.65 5.15
N LYS A 470 -18.37 14.39 5.59
CA LYS A 470 -17.17 13.56 5.45
C LYS A 470 -17.40 12.53 4.36
N VAL A 471 -16.56 12.54 3.34
CA VAL A 471 -16.54 11.58 2.25
C VAL A 471 -15.36 10.64 2.46
N ARG A 472 -15.62 9.33 2.56
CA ARG A 472 -14.56 8.32 2.69
C ARG A 472 -14.26 7.69 1.35
N VAL A 473 -12.97 7.56 1.06
CA VAL A 473 -12.44 6.95 -0.16
C VAL A 473 -11.43 5.85 0.19
N GLU A 474 -11.29 4.85 -0.65
CA GLU A 474 -10.35 3.73 -0.52
C GLU A 474 -9.51 3.57 -1.80
N GLY A 475 -8.19 3.41 -1.66
CA GLY A 475 -7.32 3.11 -2.79
C GLY A 475 -7.12 1.61 -2.97
N LYS A 476 -7.30 1.07 -4.17
CA LYS A 476 -7.21 -0.37 -4.46
C LYS A 476 -5.94 -0.80 -5.19
N GLN A 477 -5.29 0.08 -5.94
CA GLN A 477 -4.08 -0.25 -6.69
C GLN A 477 -3.05 0.89 -6.71
N VAL A 478 -1.82 0.60 -6.25
CA VAL A 478 -0.68 1.53 -6.22
C VAL A 478 -0.41 2.13 -7.61
N GLY A 479 -0.19 3.45 -7.65
CA GLY A 479 0.15 4.19 -8.88
C GLY A 479 -1.06 4.64 -9.69
N ASN A 480 -2.27 4.44 -9.18
CA ASN A 480 -3.49 5.02 -9.74
C ASN A 480 -3.78 6.42 -9.17
N GLU A 481 -4.54 7.18 -9.95
CA GLU A 481 -5.15 8.44 -9.56
C GLU A 481 -6.62 8.41 -9.98
N GLY A 482 -7.52 8.89 -9.12
CA GLY A 482 -8.93 9.06 -9.43
C GLY A 482 -9.40 10.45 -9.04
N VAL A 483 -10.26 11.04 -9.86
CA VAL A 483 -10.98 12.26 -9.55
C VAL A 483 -12.28 11.88 -8.86
N VAL A 484 -12.48 12.41 -7.66
CA VAL A 484 -13.69 12.24 -6.86
C VAL A 484 -14.54 13.49 -7.05
N THR A 485 -15.74 13.31 -7.59
CA THR A 485 -16.66 14.42 -7.91
C THR A 485 -17.87 14.36 -6.99
N ALA A 486 -18.17 15.48 -6.33
CA ALA A 486 -19.40 15.67 -5.57
C ALA A 486 -20.41 16.48 -6.40
N TYR A 487 -21.65 16.02 -6.44
CA TYR A 487 -22.76 16.64 -7.17
C TYR A 487 -23.85 17.09 -6.19
N LEU A 488 -24.20 18.37 -6.29
CA LEU A 488 -25.31 18.99 -5.59
C LEU A 488 -26.12 19.81 -6.60
N SER A 489 -27.23 19.25 -7.09
CA SER A 489 -28.03 19.84 -8.16
C SER A 489 -27.20 20.12 -9.42
N ASP A 490 -27.02 21.39 -9.80
CA ASP A 490 -26.21 21.88 -10.91
C ASP A 490 -24.75 22.20 -10.53
N GLN A 491 -24.44 22.23 -9.23
CA GLN A 491 -23.10 22.47 -8.72
C GLN A 491 -22.31 21.16 -8.64
N LYS A 492 -21.01 21.25 -8.96
CA LYS A 492 -20.06 20.17 -8.73
C LYS A 492 -18.73 20.69 -8.19
N THR A 493 -18.03 19.83 -7.46
CA THR A 493 -16.64 20.05 -7.04
C THR A 493 -15.86 18.75 -7.15
N GLU A 494 -14.55 18.86 -7.28
CA GLU A 494 -13.66 17.74 -7.60
C GLU A 494 -12.48 17.71 -6.63
N ALA A 495 -12.04 16.51 -6.26
CA ALA A 495 -10.81 16.28 -5.53
C ALA A 495 -10.02 15.14 -6.18
N VAL A 496 -8.70 15.24 -6.19
CA VAL A 496 -7.81 14.22 -6.74
C VAL A 496 -7.34 13.28 -5.64
N VAL A 497 -7.57 11.99 -5.80
CA VAL A 497 -7.09 10.96 -4.88
C VAL A 497 -6.00 10.14 -5.58
N GLN A 498 -4.80 10.14 -5.02
CA GLN A 498 -3.68 9.36 -5.52
C GLN A 498 -3.40 8.16 -4.61
N VAL A 499 -3.31 6.97 -5.20
CA VAL A 499 -3.01 5.73 -4.49
C VAL A 499 -1.49 5.51 -4.44
N ARG A 500 -0.91 5.61 -3.24
CA ARG A 500 0.53 5.46 -3.01
C ARG A 500 0.85 4.17 -2.26
N SER A 501 2.08 3.69 -2.42
CA SER A 501 2.57 2.51 -1.71
C SER A 501 3.05 2.84 -0.31
N ARG A 502 3.89 3.86 -0.17
CA ARG A 502 4.38 4.34 1.14
C ARG A 502 3.34 5.23 1.81
N LYS A 503 3.22 5.10 3.13
CA LYS A 503 2.69 6.18 3.95
C LYS A 503 3.62 7.38 3.78
N GLU A 504 3.09 8.58 3.63
CA GLU A 504 3.92 9.76 3.80
C GLU A 504 4.58 9.64 5.18
N ALA A 505 5.91 9.58 5.19
CA ALA A 505 6.62 9.91 6.40
C ALA A 505 6.15 11.31 6.76
N ILE A 506 5.47 11.45 7.90
CA ILE A 506 5.54 12.72 8.62
C ILE A 506 7.03 12.84 8.87
N ASP A 507 7.70 13.63 8.05
CA ASP A 507 9.12 13.83 8.16
C ASP A 507 9.35 14.44 9.55
N ASP A 508 9.77 13.59 10.50
CA ASP A 508 10.11 13.98 11.86
C ASP A 508 11.48 14.69 11.86
N THR A 509 12.14 14.79 10.70
CA THR A 509 12.93 15.99 10.45
C THR A 509 11.96 17.13 10.26
N GLN A 510 11.67 17.85 11.35
CA GLN A 510 11.05 19.17 11.27
C GLN A 510 11.64 19.88 10.04
N PRO A 511 10.88 20.10 8.95
CA PRO A 511 11.35 20.96 7.91
C PRO A 511 11.59 22.27 8.65
N ARG A 512 12.86 22.70 8.72
CA ARG A 512 13.25 23.93 9.41
C ARG A 512 12.21 24.97 9.03
N LYS A 513 11.40 25.39 10.01
CA LYS A 513 10.25 26.28 9.83
C LYS A 513 10.68 27.52 9.07
N HIS A 514 10.63 27.49 7.74
CA HIS A 514 10.55 28.66 6.90
C HIS A 514 9.06 28.93 6.75
N HIS A 515 8.48 29.58 7.77
CA HIS A 515 7.10 30.07 7.74
C HIS A 515 6.99 31.20 6.71
N GLY A 516 6.73 30.86 5.45
CA GLY A 516 6.51 31.81 4.35
C GLY A 516 5.67 31.20 3.23
N LEU A 517 5.02 32.05 2.42
CA LEU A 517 4.19 31.67 1.26
C LEU A 517 4.98 30.88 0.19
N PHE A 518 6.31 31.03 0.15
CA PHE A 518 7.20 30.32 -0.76
C PHE A 518 8.31 29.60 0.01
N THR A 519 8.49 28.30 -0.22
CA THR A 519 9.39 27.43 0.57
C THR A 519 10.61 26.97 -0.22
N ASP A 520 10.51 26.82 -1.54
CA ASP A 520 11.58 26.31 -2.39
C ASP A 520 11.44 26.80 -3.85
N ILE A 521 12.51 26.68 -4.64
CA ILE A 521 12.51 26.92 -6.09
C ILE A 521 13.16 25.71 -6.77
N ARG A 522 12.45 25.08 -7.71
CA ARG A 522 12.86 23.85 -8.39
C ARG A 522 12.82 23.98 -9.91
N PHE A 523 13.62 23.16 -10.57
CA PHE A 523 13.67 23.02 -12.02
C PHE A 523 13.16 21.62 -12.39
N ASP A 524 12.26 21.53 -13.36
CA ASP A 524 11.64 20.28 -13.79
C ASP A 524 11.61 20.18 -15.32
N ASP A 525 12.21 19.12 -15.87
CA ASP A 525 12.29 18.85 -17.30
C ASP A 525 11.20 17.89 -17.80
N ARG A 526 10.37 17.33 -16.91
CA ARG A 526 9.33 16.34 -17.22
C ARG A 526 7.95 16.96 -17.42
N MET A 527 7.87 18.29 -17.33
CA MET A 527 6.61 19.03 -17.33
C MET A 527 6.08 19.41 -18.71
N ASP A 528 4.79 19.74 -18.76
CA ASP A 528 4.12 20.21 -19.97
C ASP A 528 4.90 21.40 -20.57
N PRO A 529 5.40 21.29 -21.81
CA PRO A 529 6.20 22.33 -22.45
C PRO A 529 5.46 23.64 -22.71
N ARG A 530 4.13 23.69 -22.54
CA ARG A 530 3.30 24.89 -22.72
C ARG A 530 3.42 25.88 -21.57
N GLN A 531 3.77 25.42 -20.37
CA GLN A 531 3.91 26.28 -19.19
C GLN A 531 5.38 26.43 -18.83
N ARG A 532 5.83 27.67 -18.63
CA ARG A 532 7.25 27.96 -18.34
C ARG A 532 7.57 28.00 -16.85
N VAL A 533 6.57 28.36 -16.04
CA VAL A 533 6.67 28.46 -14.59
C VAL A 533 5.29 28.35 -13.95
N TYR A 534 5.23 27.79 -12.74
CA TYR A 534 4.05 27.83 -11.88
C TYR A 534 4.46 27.66 -10.42
N LEU A 535 3.50 27.80 -9.51
CA LEU A 535 3.66 27.48 -8.11
C LEU A 535 2.98 26.15 -7.79
N ASP A 536 3.75 25.18 -7.31
CA ASP A 536 3.21 24.03 -6.61
C ASP A 536 2.74 24.49 -5.22
N ARG A 537 1.43 24.74 -5.11
CA ARG A 537 0.80 25.25 -3.88
C ARG A 537 0.82 24.24 -2.73
N VAL A 538 0.93 22.94 -3.03
CA VAL A 538 1.00 21.88 -2.00
C VAL A 538 2.31 22.00 -1.24
N ASN A 539 3.40 22.09 -2.00
CA ASN A 539 4.73 22.22 -1.43
C ASN A 539 5.17 23.67 -1.22
N SER A 540 4.35 24.65 -1.63
CA SER A 540 4.69 26.09 -1.70
C SER A 540 5.98 26.34 -2.50
N THR A 541 6.21 25.53 -3.53
CA THR A 541 7.47 25.50 -4.30
C THR A 541 7.26 26.12 -5.69
N ILE A 542 8.12 27.06 -6.06
CA ILE A 542 8.12 27.64 -7.41
C ILE A 542 8.81 26.65 -8.35
N VAL A 543 8.14 26.21 -9.41
CA VAL A 543 8.67 25.23 -10.35
C VAL A 543 8.87 25.87 -11.71
N VAL A 544 10.11 25.84 -12.19
CA VAL A 544 10.55 26.32 -13.50
C VAL A 544 10.63 25.14 -14.47
N ALA A 545 9.84 25.16 -15.52
CA ALA A 545 9.79 24.08 -16.52
C ALA A 545 10.94 24.25 -17.54
N THR A 546 12.00 23.47 -17.41
CA THR A 546 13.20 23.59 -18.24
C THR A 546 13.01 23.03 -19.66
N ALA A 547 12.03 22.14 -19.85
CA ALA A 547 11.67 21.61 -21.16
C ALA A 547 10.84 22.57 -22.02
N ALA A 548 10.33 23.68 -21.46
CA ALA A 548 9.55 24.65 -22.22
C ALA A 548 10.39 25.26 -23.37
N PRO A 549 9.86 25.36 -24.61
CA PRO A 549 10.67 25.71 -25.79
C PRO A 549 11.45 27.02 -25.67
N SER A 550 10.86 28.03 -25.02
CA SER A 550 11.50 29.33 -24.81
C SER A 550 12.48 29.37 -23.64
N VAL A 551 12.36 28.45 -22.68
CA VAL A 551 13.30 28.32 -21.55
C VAL A 551 14.54 27.54 -21.99
N LYS A 552 14.33 26.47 -22.77
CA LYS A 552 15.39 25.60 -23.29
C LYS A 552 16.48 26.33 -24.07
N LEU A 553 16.14 27.44 -24.74
CA LEU A 553 17.09 28.29 -25.48
C LEU A 553 18.18 28.94 -24.61
N TYR A 554 17.94 29.06 -23.31
CA TYR A 554 18.82 29.75 -22.36
C TYR A 554 19.55 28.80 -21.40
N LEU A 555 19.36 27.48 -21.58
CA LEU A 555 20.08 26.47 -20.83
C LEU A 555 21.50 26.31 -21.38
N ASP A 556 22.47 26.11 -20.50
CA ASP A 556 23.84 25.77 -20.90
C ASP A 556 23.99 24.30 -21.29
N SER A 557 25.24 23.89 -21.63
CA SER A 557 25.58 22.51 -21.98
C SER A 557 25.34 21.49 -20.86
N GLN A 558 25.11 21.95 -19.62
CA GLN A 558 24.74 21.13 -18.46
C GLN A 558 23.27 21.31 -18.07
N ASN A 559 22.44 21.85 -18.98
CA ASN A 559 21.02 22.13 -18.77
C ASN A 559 20.74 23.11 -17.61
N ARG A 560 21.64 24.06 -17.33
CA ARG A 560 21.45 25.06 -16.27
C ARG A 560 21.00 26.41 -16.80
N LEU A 561 20.06 27.04 -16.09
CA LEU A 561 19.48 28.33 -16.46
C LEU A 561 20.18 29.53 -15.81
N ASP A 562 20.99 29.33 -14.76
CA ASP A 562 21.55 30.40 -13.95
C ASP A 562 22.99 30.80 -14.34
N THR A 563 23.56 30.20 -15.37
CA THR A 563 24.99 30.34 -15.69
C THR A 563 25.32 31.50 -16.62
N THR A 564 24.39 31.88 -17.50
CA THR A 564 24.52 33.04 -18.38
C THR A 564 23.73 34.22 -17.81
N VAL A 565 24.12 35.46 -18.15
CA VAL A 565 23.37 36.66 -17.74
C VAL A 565 21.95 36.60 -18.31
N GLN A 566 21.80 36.14 -19.56
CA GLN A 566 20.52 35.99 -20.24
C GLN A 566 19.63 34.96 -19.52
N GLY A 567 20.19 33.82 -19.13
CA GLY A 567 19.46 32.80 -18.36
C GLY A 567 19.08 33.29 -16.96
N GLN A 568 19.95 34.03 -16.27
CA GLN A 568 19.64 34.66 -14.99
C GLN A 568 18.50 35.69 -15.09
N VAL A 569 18.48 36.49 -16.16
CA VAL A 569 17.39 37.44 -16.43
C VAL A 569 16.08 36.69 -16.67
N LEU A 570 16.09 35.63 -17.48
CA LEU A 570 14.89 34.81 -17.70
C LEU A 570 14.40 34.15 -16.40
N LEU A 571 15.31 33.59 -15.59
CA LEU A 571 14.99 33.01 -14.30
C LEU A 571 14.33 34.03 -13.36
N ALA A 572 14.84 35.26 -13.35
CA ALA A 572 14.26 36.34 -12.55
C ALA A 572 12.83 36.67 -13.00
N GLU A 573 12.59 36.81 -14.31
CA GLU A 573 11.25 37.06 -14.87
C GLU A 573 10.27 35.94 -14.53
N LEU A 574 10.67 34.67 -14.67
CA LEU A 574 9.81 33.52 -14.36
C LEU A 574 9.44 33.47 -12.87
N ILE A 575 10.40 33.72 -11.99
CA ILE A 575 10.14 33.78 -10.54
C ILE A 575 9.21 34.95 -10.22
N THR A 576 9.45 36.13 -10.80
CA THR A 576 8.58 37.30 -10.64
C THR A 576 7.15 36.99 -11.10
N GLU A 577 7.00 36.34 -12.26
CA GLU A 577 5.69 35.95 -12.79
C GLU A 577 4.92 35.06 -11.79
N ALA A 578 5.55 33.99 -11.31
CA ALA A 578 4.91 33.05 -10.39
C ALA A 578 4.55 33.70 -9.04
N VAL A 579 5.46 34.49 -8.49
CA VAL A 579 5.29 35.13 -7.17
C VAL A 579 4.22 36.20 -7.19
N CYS A 580 4.30 37.14 -8.14
CA CYS A 580 3.34 38.23 -8.21
C CYS A 580 1.93 37.71 -8.51
N ARG A 581 1.82 36.65 -9.33
CA ARG A 581 0.53 36.04 -9.65
C ARG A 581 -0.08 35.36 -8.43
N GLU A 582 0.72 34.64 -7.64
CA GLU A 582 0.22 34.01 -6.42
C GLU A 582 -0.16 35.04 -5.34
N ILE A 583 0.64 36.08 -5.12
CA ILE A 583 0.28 37.15 -4.15
C ILE A 583 -1.00 37.86 -4.60
N ALA A 584 -1.15 38.17 -5.89
CA ALA A 584 -2.37 38.75 -6.45
C ALA A 584 -3.59 37.87 -6.19
N ARG A 585 -3.46 36.58 -6.48
CA ARG A 585 -4.51 35.59 -6.24
C ARG A 585 -4.86 35.49 -4.77
N HIS A 586 -3.88 35.23 -3.91
CA HIS A 586 -4.10 35.09 -2.47
C HIS A 586 -4.71 36.36 -1.87
N GLY A 587 -4.30 37.55 -2.34
CA GLY A 587 -4.88 38.79 -1.87
C GLY A 587 -6.33 38.97 -2.29
N VAL A 588 -6.73 38.53 -3.49
CA VAL A 588 -8.14 38.56 -3.92
C VAL A 588 -8.96 37.51 -3.16
N GLU A 589 -8.45 36.28 -3.06
CA GLU A 589 -9.11 35.17 -2.35
C GLU A 589 -9.28 35.45 -0.86
N SER A 590 -8.34 36.16 -0.23
CA SER A 590 -8.42 36.53 1.18
C SER A 590 -9.17 37.86 1.42
N GLY A 591 -9.82 38.44 0.40
CA GLY A 591 -10.52 39.72 0.49
C GLY A 591 -9.61 40.95 0.73
N ARG A 592 -8.28 40.78 0.67
CA ARG A 592 -7.28 41.84 0.89
C ARG A 592 -7.20 42.81 -0.29
N PHE A 593 -7.41 42.28 -1.49
CA PHE A 593 -7.46 42.99 -2.75
C PHE A 593 -8.90 43.03 -3.23
N LEU A 594 -9.34 44.23 -3.64
CA LEU A 594 -10.72 44.45 -4.07
C LEU A 594 -10.95 43.75 -5.41
N ALA A 595 -11.92 42.86 -5.46
CA ALA A 595 -12.44 42.27 -6.67
C ALA A 595 -13.95 42.51 -6.72
N PRO A 596 -14.48 43.23 -7.73
CA PRO A 596 -15.91 43.26 -7.98
C PRO A 596 -16.42 41.84 -8.25
N GLU A 597 -17.61 41.54 -7.76
CA GLU A 597 -18.24 40.22 -7.84
C GLU A 597 -18.33 39.75 -9.31
N GLY A 598 -17.77 38.58 -9.61
CA GLY A 598 -17.71 38.02 -10.97
C GLY A 598 -16.59 38.58 -11.86
N SER A 599 -15.66 39.37 -11.31
CA SER A 599 -14.48 39.92 -12.01
C SER A 599 -13.16 39.59 -11.32
N GLU A 600 -13.13 38.50 -10.55
CA GLU A 600 -11.97 38.08 -9.77
C GLU A 600 -10.73 37.84 -10.65
N ALA A 601 -10.92 37.27 -11.85
CA ALA A 601 -9.84 37.06 -12.80
C ALA A 601 -9.20 38.38 -13.27
N ASP A 602 -10.01 39.40 -13.56
CA ASP A 602 -9.56 40.72 -13.98
C ASP A 602 -8.88 41.46 -12.81
N ALA A 603 -9.41 41.30 -11.60
CA ALA A 603 -8.82 41.84 -10.38
C ALA A 603 -7.44 41.21 -10.10
N ILE A 604 -7.33 39.88 -10.21
CA ILE A 604 -6.04 39.16 -10.07
C ILE A 604 -5.06 39.66 -11.12
N GLN A 605 -5.48 39.81 -12.38
CA GLN A 605 -4.60 40.27 -13.45
C GLN A 605 -4.14 41.73 -13.23
N SER A 606 -5.03 42.62 -12.79
CA SER A 606 -4.70 44.01 -12.45
C SER A 606 -3.70 44.09 -11.29
N HIS A 607 -3.94 43.32 -10.22
CA HIS A 607 -3.03 43.27 -9.07
C HIS A 607 -1.71 42.59 -9.39
N PHE A 608 -1.70 41.58 -10.26
CA PHE A 608 -0.48 40.98 -10.79
C PHE A 608 0.40 42.03 -11.49
N ILE A 609 -0.16 42.83 -12.41
CA ILE A 609 0.56 43.90 -13.10
C ILE A 609 1.11 44.93 -12.11
N ARG A 610 0.30 45.35 -11.12
CA ARG A 610 0.74 46.27 -10.05
C ARG A 610 1.94 45.71 -9.28
N LEU A 611 1.88 44.44 -8.87
CA LEU A 611 2.93 43.78 -8.10
C LEU A 611 4.19 43.60 -8.93
N GLN A 612 4.07 43.24 -10.21
CA GLN A 612 5.21 43.10 -11.11
C GLN A 612 5.94 44.44 -11.27
N ASN A 613 5.22 45.54 -11.55
CA ASN A 613 5.79 46.88 -11.63
C ASN A 613 6.51 47.31 -10.34
N ARG A 614 5.98 46.89 -9.18
CA ARG A 614 6.51 47.25 -7.87
C ARG A 614 7.73 46.43 -7.47
N TYR A 615 7.83 45.16 -7.85
CA TYR A 615 8.80 44.22 -7.24
C TYR A 615 9.75 43.53 -8.22
N ALA A 616 9.51 43.58 -9.54
CA ALA A 616 10.39 42.91 -10.51
C ALA A 616 11.85 43.33 -10.37
N HIS A 617 12.12 44.63 -10.25
CA HIS A 617 13.49 45.16 -10.11
C HIS A 617 14.25 44.59 -8.89
N MET A 618 13.56 44.36 -7.77
CA MET A 618 14.16 43.80 -6.56
C MET A 618 14.54 42.32 -6.75
N ILE A 619 13.70 41.55 -7.44
CA ILE A 619 13.96 40.13 -7.74
C ILE A 619 15.14 40.02 -8.71
N HIS A 620 15.21 40.90 -9.71
CA HIS A 620 16.32 40.97 -10.65
C HIS A 620 17.64 41.32 -9.96
N ASP A 621 17.66 42.26 -9.02
CA ASP A 621 18.87 42.63 -8.27
C ASP A 621 19.44 41.48 -7.41
N VAL A 622 18.61 40.51 -7.03
CA VAL A 622 19.04 39.35 -6.23
C VAL A 622 19.60 38.23 -7.11
N ILE A 623 18.98 38.00 -8.28
CA ILE A 623 19.28 36.85 -9.14
C ILE A 623 20.37 37.18 -10.16
N VAL A 624 20.26 38.34 -10.81
CA VAL A 624 21.09 38.73 -11.96
C VAL A 624 22.42 39.29 -11.47
N THR A 625 23.50 38.69 -11.95
CA THR A 625 24.86 39.18 -11.72
C THR A 625 25.09 40.35 -12.67
N LYS A 626 25.24 41.57 -12.13
CA LYS A 626 25.59 42.74 -12.93
C LYS A 626 27.09 42.67 -13.21
N ASP A 627 27.47 42.64 -14.49
CA ASP A 627 28.84 42.98 -14.86
C ASP A 627 29.08 44.42 -14.46
N SER A 628 30.15 44.65 -13.70
CA SER A 628 30.66 46.00 -13.41
C SER A 628 30.85 46.70 -14.75
N ARG A 629 30.00 47.66 -15.09
CA ARG A 629 30.33 48.60 -16.15
C ARG A 629 31.46 49.46 -15.59
N GLU A 630 32.68 49.23 -16.08
CA GLU A 630 33.73 50.24 -16.07
C GLU A 630 33.28 51.48 -16.85
#